data_AF-A0A9P9HJB9-F1
#
_entry.id   AF-A0A9P9HJB9-F1
#
_cell.length_a   1.000
_cell.length_b   1.000
_cell.length_c   1.000
_cell.angle_alpha   90.00
_cell.angle_beta   90.00
_cell.angle_gamma   90.00
#
_symmetry.space_group_name_H-M   'P 1'
#
loop_
_entity.id
_entity.type
_entity.pdbx_description
1 polymer ?
#
loop_
_entity_poly.entity_id
_entity_poly.type
_entity_poly.pdbx_seq_one_letter_code
_entity_poly.pdbx_strand_id
1 'polypeptide(L)'
;MKFTTAISMLAAFPVIYAFNVYVRSSDDLIDVGDLDLFSHTWKAIYSAAGNKEANKPCHFNGHIDHSVTLTIEGHWDDIGGSKHEYRDALVKAAWESLRRLADQNSYNIWKDCCAETISTNCPAVGPNGCGATNSCHCPDGPNSRCRTLTKGHKVPSLMNVSVSKNGAITANTLRIAFRSDTKEQKGACGAVEIVAKAVSSFLFPPAVATLVGTGIDLQCA
;
A
#
# COMPACT_ATOMS: atom_id res chain seq x y z
N MET A 1 39.01 32.67 -53.19
CA MET A 1 38.27 31.50 -52.66
C MET A 1 38.80 31.18 -51.27
N LYS A 2 37.99 31.34 -50.22
CA LYS A 2 38.28 30.85 -48.87
C LYS A 2 36.97 30.28 -48.32
N PHE A 3 36.88 28.96 -48.23
CA PHE A 3 35.80 28.28 -47.54
C PHE A 3 36.32 27.83 -46.19
N THR A 4 35.86 28.50 -45.14
CA THR A 4 36.13 28.14 -43.75
C THR A 4 35.13 27.07 -43.36
N THR A 5 35.59 25.83 -43.19
CA THR A 5 34.75 24.70 -42.77
C THR A 5 34.60 24.74 -41.25
N ALA A 6 33.38 25.01 -40.77
CA ALA A 6 33.05 24.91 -39.36
C ALA A 6 32.80 23.43 -39.00
N ILE A 7 33.61 22.91 -38.08
CA ILE A 7 33.42 21.58 -37.49
C ILE A 7 32.34 21.72 -36.42
N SER A 8 31.13 21.23 -36.71
CA SER A 8 30.07 21.10 -35.73
C SER A 8 30.45 20.02 -34.71
N MET A 9 30.80 20.42 -33.49
CA MET A 9 30.88 19.50 -32.35
C MET A 9 29.48 18.97 -32.05
N LEU A 10 29.27 17.67 -32.28
CA LEU A 10 28.12 16.94 -31.76
C LEU A 10 28.27 16.86 -30.24
N ALA A 11 27.47 17.65 -29.51
CA ALA A 11 27.29 17.49 -28.08
C ALA A 11 26.72 16.09 -27.81
N ALA A 12 27.48 15.26 -27.10
CA ALA A 12 26.97 14.01 -26.55
C ALA A 12 25.97 14.34 -25.44
N PHE A 13 24.68 14.31 -25.75
CA PHE A 13 23.66 14.30 -24.71
C PHE A 13 23.84 13.01 -23.89
N PRO A 14 23.89 13.08 -22.55
CA PRO A 14 23.91 11.87 -21.75
C PRO A 14 22.64 11.07 -22.08
N VAL A 15 22.82 9.80 -22.45
CA VAL A 15 21.71 8.85 -22.57
C VAL A 15 21.07 8.75 -21.19
N ILE A 16 19.97 9.48 -20.98
CA ILE A 16 19.11 9.28 -19.83
C ILE A 16 18.51 7.89 -20.06
N TYR A 17 19.04 6.89 -19.37
CA TYR A 17 18.39 5.59 -19.32
C TYR A 17 16.99 5.84 -18.72
N ALA A 18 15.95 5.65 -19.54
CA ALA A 18 14.58 5.74 -19.10
C ALA A 18 14.29 4.49 -18.26
N PHE A 19 14.62 4.57 -16.98
CA PHE A 19 14.16 3.61 -16.00
C PHE A 19 12.74 3.99 -15.60
N ASN A 20 11.86 3.00 -15.52
CA ASN A 20 10.48 3.19 -15.09
C ASN A 20 10.16 2.17 -14.02
N VAL A 21 9.40 2.58 -12.99
CA VAL A 21 8.92 1.66 -11.95
C VAL A 21 7.49 1.28 -12.27
N TYR A 22 7.23 -0.02 -12.41
CA TYR A 22 5.91 -0.57 -12.65
C TYR A 22 5.41 -1.25 -11.39
N VAL A 23 4.18 -0.93 -11.00
CA VAL A 23 3.46 -1.60 -9.93
C VAL A 23 2.25 -2.28 -10.55
N ARG A 24 2.12 -3.58 -10.33
CA ARG A 24 0.96 -4.38 -10.73
C ARG A 24 0.26 -4.90 -9.49
N SER A 25 -1.01 -4.60 -9.34
CA SER A 25 -1.83 -5.07 -8.23
C SER A 25 -2.94 -6.01 -8.70
N SER A 26 -3.26 -7.03 -7.92
CA SER A 26 -4.41 -7.91 -8.17
C SER A 26 -5.74 -7.17 -8.01
N ASP A 27 -6.80 -7.67 -8.65
CA ASP A 27 -8.17 -7.17 -8.44
C ASP A 27 -8.80 -7.62 -7.09
N ASP A 28 -8.25 -8.67 -6.49
CA ASP A 28 -8.70 -9.18 -5.20
C ASP A 28 -8.25 -8.26 -4.06
N LEU A 29 -9.21 -7.81 -3.26
CA LEU A 29 -9.06 -7.02 -2.05
C LEU A 29 -9.13 -7.94 -0.82
N ILE A 30 -8.15 -7.75 0.05
CA ILE A 30 -8.02 -8.37 1.36
C ILE A 30 -8.35 -7.34 2.41
N ASP A 31 -9.19 -7.74 3.37
CA ASP A 31 -9.43 -6.94 4.56
C ASP A 31 -8.22 -7.07 5.49
N VAL A 32 -7.63 -5.91 5.80
CA VAL A 32 -6.47 -5.79 6.70
C VAL A 32 -6.79 -4.96 7.92
N GLY A 33 -8.06 -4.63 8.15
CA GLY A 33 -8.47 -3.87 9.33
C GLY A 33 -7.72 -2.56 9.47
N ASP A 34 -7.42 -2.20 10.72
CA ASP A 34 -6.61 -1.06 11.12
C ASP A 34 -5.11 -1.38 11.23
N LEU A 35 -4.65 -2.46 10.58
CA LEU A 35 -3.24 -2.84 10.60
C LEU A 35 -2.38 -1.67 10.11
N ASP A 36 -1.30 -1.35 10.84
CA ASP A 36 -0.33 -0.34 10.41
C ASP A 36 0.52 -0.90 9.25
N LEU A 37 -0.06 -0.81 8.04
CA LEU A 37 0.54 -1.32 6.81
C LEU A 37 1.94 -0.74 6.57
N PHE A 38 2.18 0.52 6.96
CA PHE A 38 3.50 1.13 6.82
C PHE A 38 4.50 0.42 7.71
N SER A 39 4.25 0.41 9.02
CA SER A 39 5.23 -0.13 9.96
C SER A 39 5.44 -1.61 9.73
N HIS A 40 4.40 -2.36 9.34
CA HIS A 40 4.51 -3.80 9.12
C HIS A 40 5.20 -4.16 7.81
N THR A 41 4.87 -3.48 6.70
CA THR A 41 5.51 -3.75 5.40
C THR A 41 6.94 -3.22 5.38
N TRP A 42 7.15 -2.00 5.87
CA TRP A 42 8.48 -1.40 5.93
C TRP A 42 9.39 -2.18 6.88
N LYS A 43 8.97 -2.47 8.13
CA LYS A 43 9.81 -3.27 9.04
C LYS A 43 10.11 -4.63 8.42
N ALA A 44 9.13 -5.35 7.88
CA ALA A 44 9.36 -6.67 7.30
C ALA A 44 10.31 -6.68 6.07
N ILE A 45 10.39 -5.58 5.31
CA ILE A 45 11.38 -5.45 4.22
C ILE A 45 12.80 -5.25 4.78
N TYR A 46 12.93 -4.57 5.92
CA TYR A 46 14.20 -4.22 6.55
C TYR A 46 14.55 -5.08 7.78
N SER A 47 13.75 -6.10 8.11
CA SER A 47 13.88 -7.02 9.25
C SER A 47 13.43 -8.44 8.88
N ALA A 48 13.52 -9.41 9.80
CA ALA A 48 12.97 -10.77 9.59
C ALA A 48 11.43 -10.79 9.82
N ALA A 49 10.66 -11.27 8.82
CA ALA A 49 9.20 -11.11 8.68
C ALA A 49 8.31 -11.84 9.73
N GLY A 50 7.03 -11.41 9.87
CA GLY A 50 6.04 -12.11 10.72
C GLY A 50 4.57 -11.67 10.55
N ASN A 51 3.65 -12.61 10.82
CA ASN A 51 2.17 -12.46 10.79
C ASN A 51 1.66 -11.41 11.78
N LYS A 52 0.49 -10.82 11.51
CA LYS A 52 -0.14 -9.77 12.32
C LYS A 52 -1.66 -9.91 12.41
N GLU A 53 -2.24 -9.24 13.39
CA GLU A 53 -3.67 -9.26 13.70
C GLU A 53 -4.32 -7.96 13.22
N ALA A 54 -5.56 -8.05 12.76
CA ALA A 54 -6.35 -6.92 12.24
C ALA A 54 -7.74 -6.90 12.86
N ASN A 55 -8.32 -5.70 13.01
CA ASN A 55 -9.67 -5.52 13.58
C ASN A 55 -10.77 -5.50 12.50
N LYS A 56 -11.96 -6.00 12.82
CA LYS A 56 -13.16 -5.95 11.94
C LYS A 56 -13.91 -4.61 12.09
N PRO A 57 -14.94 -4.31 11.27
CA PRO A 57 -15.68 -3.03 11.35
C PRO A 57 -16.20 -2.65 12.73
N CYS A 58 -16.43 -3.63 13.62
CA CYS A 58 -16.70 -3.40 15.03
C CYS A 58 -15.87 -4.32 15.92
N HIS A 59 -14.96 -3.72 16.69
CA HIS A 59 -14.08 -4.40 17.61
C HIS A 59 -14.66 -4.39 19.03
N PHE A 60 -14.99 -5.58 19.53
CA PHE A 60 -15.42 -5.81 20.91
C PHE A 60 -14.21 -6.21 21.75
N ASN A 61 -14.05 -5.58 22.91
CA ASN A 61 -12.86 -5.75 23.74
C ASN A 61 -12.59 -7.22 24.08
N GLY A 62 -11.36 -7.67 23.82
CA GLY A 62 -10.89 -9.03 24.16
C GLY A 62 -11.05 -10.07 23.05
N HIS A 63 -11.47 -9.68 21.84
CA HIS A 63 -11.60 -10.57 20.70
C HIS A 63 -10.54 -10.27 19.62
N ILE A 64 -9.83 -11.30 19.17
CA ILE A 64 -9.06 -11.23 17.92
C ILE A 64 -10.06 -11.39 16.78
N ASP A 65 -10.12 -10.39 15.90
CA ASP A 65 -11.16 -10.34 14.88
C ASP A 65 -10.82 -11.16 13.63
N HIS A 66 -9.57 -11.12 13.16
CA HIS A 66 -9.06 -11.97 12.07
C HIS A 66 -7.53 -11.86 11.94
N SER A 67 -6.90 -12.85 11.29
CA SER A 67 -5.44 -12.93 11.13
C SER A 67 -5.01 -12.54 9.72
N VAL A 68 -4.02 -11.65 9.63
CA VAL A 68 -3.42 -11.23 8.37
C VAL A 68 -1.98 -11.73 8.28
N THR A 69 -1.71 -12.48 7.22
CA THR A 69 -0.37 -12.94 6.87
C THR A 69 0.20 -12.05 5.77
N LEU A 70 1.40 -11.53 6.00
CA LEU A 70 2.16 -10.72 5.07
C LEU A 70 3.40 -11.50 4.61
N THR A 71 3.49 -11.75 3.31
CA THR A 71 4.68 -12.34 2.68
C THR A 71 5.34 -11.31 1.77
N ILE A 72 6.65 -11.12 1.93
CA ILE A 72 7.42 -10.18 1.13
C ILE A 72 8.62 -10.92 0.53
N GLU A 73 8.74 -10.83 -0.79
CA GLU A 73 9.82 -11.42 -1.55
C GLU A 73 10.50 -10.31 -2.35
N GLY A 74 11.79 -10.12 -2.12
CA GLY A 74 12.57 -9.06 -2.75
C GLY A 74 13.76 -9.63 -3.50
N HIS A 75 13.97 -9.17 -4.73
CA HIS A 75 15.19 -9.42 -5.49
C HIS A 75 15.69 -8.09 -6.04
N TRP A 76 16.92 -7.71 -5.71
CA TRP A 76 17.54 -6.52 -6.25
C TRP A 76 19.05 -6.69 -6.31
N ASP A 77 19.62 -6.09 -7.35
CA ASP A 77 21.05 -6.06 -7.57
C ASP A 77 21.71 -5.09 -6.58
N ASP A 78 22.86 -5.49 -6.07
CA ASP A 78 23.76 -4.60 -5.34
C ASP A 78 24.80 -4.06 -6.33
N ILE A 79 24.60 -2.83 -6.83
CA ILE A 79 25.60 -2.18 -7.67
C ILE A 79 26.72 -1.67 -6.76
N GLY A 80 27.77 -2.49 -6.56
CA GLY A 80 29.00 -2.04 -5.93
C GLY A 80 28.96 -1.93 -4.39
N GLY A 81 28.07 -2.66 -3.72
CA GLY A 81 28.19 -2.97 -2.29
C GLY A 81 27.82 -1.86 -1.31
N SER A 82 27.26 -0.73 -1.78
CA SER A 82 27.08 0.46 -0.92
C SER A 82 25.77 1.22 -1.14
N LYS A 83 24.99 0.83 -2.14
CA LYS A 83 23.99 1.70 -2.74
C LYS A 83 22.78 0.87 -3.16
N HIS A 84 21.81 0.82 -2.24
CA HIS A 84 20.58 0.03 -2.35
C HIS A 84 19.44 0.81 -3.04
N GLU A 85 19.74 1.68 -3.99
CA GLU A 85 18.74 2.59 -4.57
C GLU A 85 17.66 1.86 -5.36
N TYR A 86 17.93 0.69 -5.96
CA TYR A 86 16.88 -0.14 -6.56
C TYR A 86 15.91 -0.69 -5.53
N ARG A 87 16.42 -1.21 -4.41
CA ARG A 87 15.58 -1.59 -3.26
C ARG A 87 14.75 -0.39 -2.82
N ASP A 88 15.39 0.76 -2.58
CA ASP A 88 14.70 1.95 -2.10
C ASP A 88 13.65 2.45 -3.11
N ALA A 89 13.89 2.35 -4.42
CA ALA A 89 12.93 2.64 -5.47
C ALA A 89 11.72 1.71 -5.41
N LEU A 90 11.97 0.39 -5.41
CA LEU A 90 10.94 -0.64 -5.35
C LEU A 90 10.07 -0.48 -4.11
N VAL A 91 10.68 -0.28 -2.94
CA VAL A 91 10.00 -0.14 -1.66
C VAL A 91 9.19 1.16 -1.59
N LYS A 92 9.74 2.28 -2.06
CA LYS A 92 9.00 3.56 -2.08
C LYS A 92 7.83 3.51 -3.04
N ALA A 93 8.00 2.90 -4.21
CA ALA A 93 6.91 2.73 -5.17
C ALA A 93 5.81 1.82 -4.62
N ALA A 94 6.18 0.65 -4.06
CA ALA A 94 5.25 -0.25 -3.41
C ALA A 94 4.47 0.48 -2.30
N TRP A 95 5.16 1.21 -1.44
CA TRP A 95 4.54 1.92 -0.33
C TRP A 95 3.58 3.02 -0.82
N GLU A 96 4.00 3.87 -1.75
CA GLU A 96 3.17 4.96 -2.22
C GLU A 96 1.91 4.44 -2.93
N SER A 97 2.05 3.40 -3.75
CA SER A 97 0.91 2.73 -4.39
C SER A 97 0.00 2.06 -3.36
N LEU A 98 0.55 1.28 -2.42
CA LEU A 98 -0.23 0.59 -1.40
C LEU A 98 -1.00 1.56 -0.51
N ARG A 99 -0.34 2.63 -0.05
CA ARG A 99 -0.97 3.68 0.78
C ARG A 99 -2.18 4.29 0.09
N ARG A 100 -2.04 4.68 -1.18
CA ARG A 100 -3.13 5.30 -1.93
C ARG A 100 -4.26 4.33 -2.24
N LEU A 101 -3.94 3.08 -2.57
CA LEU A 101 -4.97 2.04 -2.75
C LEU A 101 -5.70 1.74 -1.44
N ALA A 102 -4.99 1.70 -0.32
CA ALA A 102 -5.57 1.53 1.01
C ALA A 102 -6.46 2.72 1.39
N ASP A 103 -6.06 3.95 1.10
CA ASP A 103 -6.86 5.15 1.37
C ASP A 103 -8.16 5.15 0.56
N GLN A 104 -8.10 4.78 -0.72
CA GLN A 104 -9.29 4.65 -1.59
C GLN A 104 -10.26 3.56 -1.12
N ASN A 105 -9.74 2.49 -0.52
CA ASN A 105 -10.52 1.37 -0.01
C ASN A 105 -10.62 1.37 1.52
N SER A 106 -10.60 2.56 2.12
CA SER A 106 -10.74 2.71 3.57
C SER A 106 -12.19 2.57 4.01
N TYR A 107 -12.38 2.10 5.24
CA TYR A 107 -13.69 1.98 5.86
C TYR A 107 -13.60 2.29 7.36
N ASN A 108 -14.75 2.51 7.98
CA ASN A 108 -14.82 2.87 9.39
C ASN A 108 -14.74 1.61 10.27
N ILE A 109 -13.83 1.62 11.24
CA ILE A 109 -13.74 0.61 12.31
C ILE A 109 -14.12 1.27 13.63
N TRP A 110 -15.20 0.81 14.22
CA TRP A 110 -15.60 1.16 15.57
C TRP A 110 -14.87 0.28 16.58
N LYS A 111 -14.29 0.88 17.61
CA LYS A 111 -13.59 0.22 18.71
C LYS A 111 -14.23 0.52 20.05
N ASP A 112 -13.81 -0.26 21.05
CA ASP A 112 -14.34 -0.22 22.40
C ASP A 112 -15.86 -0.46 22.39
N CYS A 113 -16.29 -1.40 21.55
CA CYS A 113 -17.70 -1.73 21.39
C CYS A 113 -18.20 -2.57 22.57
N CYS A 114 -19.42 -2.29 22.98
CA CYS A 114 -20.19 -3.04 23.96
C CYS A 114 -21.55 -3.38 23.35
N ALA A 115 -21.96 -4.64 23.45
CA ALA A 115 -23.29 -5.07 23.00
C ALA A 115 -24.27 -4.99 24.17
N GLU A 116 -25.30 -4.14 24.06
CA GLU A 116 -26.34 -4.10 25.08
C GLU A 116 -27.15 -5.40 25.06
N THR A 117 -27.29 -6.03 26.23
CA THR A 117 -28.14 -7.20 26.44
C THR A 117 -29.04 -6.94 27.65
N ILE A 118 -30.01 -7.83 27.90
CA ILE A 118 -30.88 -7.75 29.08
C ILE A 118 -30.04 -7.75 30.39
N SER A 119 -28.86 -8.36 30.38
CA SER A 119 -27.94 -8.44 31.52
C SER A 119 -26.77 -7.45 31.47
N THR A 120 -26.56 -6.75 30.36
CA THR A 120 -25.37 -5.91 30.14
C THR A 120 -25.80 -4.50 29.77
N ASN A 121 -25.56 -3.56 30.68
CA ASN A 121 -25.76 -2.14 30.41
C ASN A 121 -24.45 -1.53 29.90
N CYS A 122 -24.45 -1.01 28.68
CA CYS A 122 -23.27 -0.40 28.09
C CYS A 122 -23.12 1.05 28.58
N PRO A 123 -21.87 1.51 28.84
CA PRO A 123 -21.65 2.89 29.24
C PRO A 123 -22.13 3.87 28.15
N ALA A 124 -22.49 5.07 28.57
CA ALA A 124 -22.81 6.15 27.64
C ALA A 124 -21.61 6.43 26.72
N VAL A 125 -21.88 6.63 25.43
CA VAL A 125 -20.86 7.00 24.44
C VAL A 125 -20.72 8.51 24.38
N GLY A 126 -19.48 8.99 24.22
CA GLY A 126 -19.21 10.41 24.02
C GLY A 126 -19.72 10.91 22.67
N PRO A 127 -19.58 12.22 22.37
CA PRO A 127 -20.12 12.83 21.15
C PRO A 127 -19.57 12.24 19.84
N ASN A 128 -18.41 11.57 19.89
CA ASN A 128 -17.76 10.94 18.74
C ASN A 128 -18.02 9.43 18.62
N GLY A 129 -18.83 8.86 19.51
CA GLY A 129 -19.19 7.44 19.49
C GLY A 129 -20.48 7.15 18.70
N CYS A 130 -20.77 5.87 18.52
CA CYS A 130 -22.01 5.38 17.92
C CYS A 130 -22.80 4.54 18.93
N GLY A 131 -24.13 4.46 18.80
CA GLY A 131 -25.02 3.84 19.79
C GLY A 131 -26.49 4.15 19.54
N ALA A 132 -27.35 4.12 20.57
CA ALA A 132 -28.82 4.19 20.48
C ALA A 132 -29.44 5.25 19.54
N THR A 133 -28.72 6.34 19.23
CA THR A 133 -29.13 7.39 18.28
C THR A 133 -28.37 7.39 16.94
N ASN A 134 -27.19 6.78 16.87
CA ASN A 134 -26.30 6.74 15.70
C ASN A 134 -25.91 5.29 15.37
N SER A 135 -26.27 4.79 14.19
CA SER A 135 -25.97 3.42 13.79
C SER A 135 -24.45 3.16 13.73
N CYS A 136 -23.98 2.20 14.53
CA CYS A 136 -22.61 1.66 14.42
C CYS A 136 -22.43 0.75 13.20
N HIS A 137 -23.53 0.30 12.57
CA HIS A 137 -23.53 -0.69 11.50
C HIS A 137 -22.74 -1.98 11.84
N CYS A 138 -22.74 -2.37 13.11
CA CYS A 138 -22.09 -3.60 13.55
C CYS A 138 -22.92 -4.83 13.14
N PRO A 139 -22.33 -5.79 12.40
CA PRO A 139 -23.05 -6.99 11.97
C PRO A 139 -23.49 -7.87 13.15
N ASP A 140 -22.73 -7.84 14.26
CA ASP A 140 -22.93 -8.73 15.41
C ASP A 140 -23.86 -8.14 16.50
N GLY A 141 -24.45 -6.95 16.30
CA GLY A 141 -25.31 -6.36 17.33
C GLY A 141 -25.98 -5.05 16.92
N PRO A 142 -27.30 -5.02 16.67
CA PRO A 142 -28.02 -3.78 16.35
C PRO A 142 -28.03 -2.77 17.51
N ASN A 143 -27.77 -3.22 18.74
CA ASN A 143 -27.69 -2.39 19.96
C ASN A 143 -26.24 -2.18 20.44
N SER A 144 -25.25 -2.31 19.55
CA SER A 144 -23.85 -2.04 19.89
C SER A 144 -23.64 -0.55 20.19
N ARG A 145 -22.87 -0.25 21.22
CA ARG A 145 -22.36 1.09 21.52
C ARG A 145 -20.84 1.07 21.45
N CYS A 146 -20.25 1.96 20.66
CA CYS A 146 -18.80 2.03 20.49
C CYS A 146 -18.29 3.44 20.73
N ARG A 147 -17.10 3.57 21.32
CA ARG A 147 -16.57 4.87 21.79
C ARG A 147 -15.58 5.50 20.83
N THR A 148 -14.89 4.69 20.04
CA THR A 148 -13.73 5.15 19.28
C THR A 148 -13.92 4.81 17.81
N LEU A 149 -13.78 5.80 16.94
CA LEU A 149 -13.78 5.61 15.49
C LEU A 149 -12.34 5.59 14.98
N THR A 150 -12.01 4.57 14.20
CA THR A 150 -10.72 4.41 13.52
C THR A 150 -10.96 4.06 12.06
N LYS A 151 -9.90 4.08 11.25
CA LYS A 151 -9.97 3.67 9.84
C LYS A 151 -9.36 2.29 9.68
N GLY A 152 -10.14 1.42 9.04
CA GLY A 152 -9.67 0.20 8.44
C GLY A 152 -9.39 0.38 6.96
N HIS A 153 -8.70 -0.59 6.37
CA HIS A 153 -8.32 -0.58 4.97
C HIS A 153 -8.54 -1.95 4.33
N LYS A 154 -8.85 -1.94 3.04
CA LYS A 154 -8.68 -3.10 2.18
C LYS A 154 -7.54 -2.86 1.20
N VAL A 155 -6.75 -3.90 0.93
CA VAL A 155 -5.57 -3.81 0.05
C VAL A 155 -5.58 -4.93 -0.97
N PRO A 156 -4.92 -4.78 -2.13
CA PRO A 156 -4.76 -5.87 -3.07
C PRO A 156 -4.10 -7.10 -2.41
N SER A 157 -4.57 -8.31 -2.72
CA SER A 157 -3.97 -9.56 -2.25
C SER A 157 -2.54 -9.77 -2.74
N LEU A 158 -2.20 -9.17 -3.89
CA LEU A 158 -0.87 -9.22 -4.47
C LEU A 158 -0.49 -7.86 -5.04
N MET A 159 0.75 -7.46 -4.78
CA MET A 159 1.41 -6.34 -5.42
C MET A 159 2.80 -6.75 -5.90
N ASN A 160 3.06 -6.59 -7.19
CA ASN A 160 4.36 -6.82 -7.81
C ASN A 160 4.92 -5.48 -8.28
N VAL A 161 6.12 -5.16 -7.86
CA VAL A 161 6.85 -3.97 -8.28
C VAL A 161 8.08 -4.41 -9.05
N SER A 162 8.34 -3.77 -10.18
CA SER A 162 9.49 -4.07 -11.03
C SER A 162 10.07 -2.79 -11.62
N VAL A 163 11.37 -2.82 -11.90
CA VAL A 163 12.04 -1.72 -12.61
C VAL A 163 12.31 -2.16 -14.04
N SER A 164 11.96 -1.34 -15.03
CA SER A 164 12.46 -1.51 -16.39
C SER A 164 13.67 -0.62 -16.65
N LYS A 165 14.55 -1.07 -17.54
CA LYS A 165 15.66 -0.30 -18.11
C LYS A 165 15.54 -0.38 -19.63
N ASN A 166 15.37 0.76 -20.30
CA ASN A 166 15.22 0.82 -21.76
C ASN A 166 14.07 -0.07 -22.30
N GLY A 167 12.94 -0.12 -21.57
CA GLY A 167 11.77 -0.91 -21.97
C GLY A 167 11.84 -2.41 -21.65
N ALA A 168 12.97 -2.91 -21.13
CA ALA A 168 13.09 -4.30 -20.66
C ALA A 168 12.96 -4.36 -19.14
N ILE A 169 12.12 -5.27 -18.62
CA ILE A 169 12.01 -5.53 -17.18
C ILE A 169 13.34 -6.10 -16.68
N THR A 170 13.89 -5.49 -15.64
CA THR A 170 15.12 -5.96 -14.97
C THR A 170 14.80 -7.08 -13.98
N ALA A 171 15.82 -7.78 -13.47
CA ALA A 171 15.63 -8.75 -12.41
C ALA A 171 15.15 -8.12 -11.08
N ASN A 172 15.31 -6.80 -10.93
CA ASN A 172 14.94 -6.05 -9.74
C ASN A 172 13.42 -6.03 -9.55
N THR A 173 12.95 -6.78 -8.55
CA THR A 173 11.54 -7.01 -8.28
C THR A 173 11.25 -7.04 -6.78
N LEU A 174 10.02 -6.64 -6.42
CA LEU A 174 9.48 -6.75 -5.07
C LEU A 174 8.06 -7.28 -5.18
N ARG A 175 7.78 -8.37 -4.50
CA ARG A 175 6.46 -8.99 -4.42
C ARG A 175 5.97 -8.92 -2.98
N ILE A 176 4.76 -8.39 -2.81
CA ILE A 176 4.07 -8.30 -1.53
C ILE A 176 2.75 -9.06 -1.67
N ALA A 177 2.55 -10.07 -0.84
CA ALA A 177 1.32 -10.84 -0.79
C ALA A 177 0.66 -10.68 0.58
N PHE A 178 -0.61 -10.31 0.55
CA PHE A 178 -1.49 -10.24 1.72
C PHE A 178 -2.44 -11.42 1.69
N ARG A 179 -2.61 -12.07 2.84
CA ARG A 179 -3.62 -13.11 3.04
C ARG A 179 -4.35 -12.82 4.33
N SER A 180 -5.65 -13.06 4.33
CA SER A 180 -6.52 -12.98 5.49
C SER A 180 -7.32 -14.28 5.57
N ASP A 181 -7.75 -14.68 6.77
CA ASP A 181 -8.76 -15.72 6.97
C ASP A 181 -10.18 -15.24 6.59
N THR A 182 -10.34 -13.97 6.23
CA THR A 182 -11.56 -13.40 5.65
C THR A 182 -11.66 -13.63 4.13
N LYS A 183 -12.89 -13.60 3.59
CA LYS A 183 -13.15 -13.80 2.17
C LYS A 183 -12.66 -12.61 1.33
N GLU A 184 -11.91 -12.91 0.27
CA GLU A 184 -11.46 -11.92 -0.72
C GLU A 184 -12.66 -11.29 -1.47
N GLN A 185 -12.55 -9.99 -1.77
CA GLN A 185 -13.55 -9.24 -2.50
C GLN A 185 -12.96 -8.70 -3.80
N LYS A 186 -13.71 -8.69 -4.90
CA LYS A 186 -13.25 -8.09 -6.16
C LYS A 186 -13.41 -6.57 -6.13
N GLY A 187 -12.64 -5.86 -6.95
CA GLY A 187 -12.81 -4.42 -7.19
C GLY A 187 -11.59 -3.55 -6.93
N ALA A 188 -10.41 -4.12 -6.64
CA ALA A 188 -9.20 -3.31 -6.47
C ALA A 188 -8.85 -2.54 -7.76
N CYS A 189 -9.12 -3.08 -8.95
CA CYS A 189 -8.78 -2.43 -10.22
C CYS A 189 -9.49 -1.07 -10.40
N GLY A 190 -10.71 -0.91 -9.88
CA GLY A 190 -11.42 0.38 -9.97
C GLY A 190 -10.67 1.49 -9.22
N ALA A 191 -10.07 1.17 -8.08
CA ALA A 191 -9.21 2.10 -7.35
C ALA A 191 -7.86 2.33 -8.05
N VAL A 192 -7.32 1.32 -8.74
CA VAL A 192 -6.06 1.42 -9.48
C VAL A 192 -6.13 2.52 -10.55
N GLU A 193 -7.19 2.59 -11.34
CA GLU A 193 -7.31 3.61 -12.39
C GLU A 193 -7.31 5.04 -11.83
N ILE A 194 -7.94 5.23 -10.66
CA ILE A 194 -7.97 6.51 -9.95
C ILE A 194 -6.59 6.85 -9.39
N VAL A 195 -5.92 5.87 -8.77
CA VAL A 195 -4.63 6.05 -8.11
C VAL A 195 -3.48 6.20 -9.11
N ALA A 196 -3.53 5.52 -10.26
CA ALA A 196 -2.49 5.52 -11.27
C ALA A 196 -2.10 6.93 -11.71
N LYS A 197 -3.10 7.80 -11.94
CA LYS A 197 -2.89 9.22 -12.27
C LYS A 197 -2.21 10.00 -11.14
N ALA A 198 -2.44 9.62 -9.89
CA ALA A 198 -1.89 10.30 -8.74
C ALA A 198 -0.44 9.89 -8.45
N VAL A 199 -0.06 8.65 -8.79
CA VAL A 199 1.30 8.13 -8.60
C VAL A 199 2.21 8.32 -9.82
N SER A 200 1.65 8.59 -11.00
CA SER A 200 2.44 8.88 -12.20
C SER A 200 3.31 10.13 -12.09
N SER A 201 2.99 11.04 -11.16
CA SER A 201 3.78 12.24 -10.87
C SER A 201 4.61 12.13 -9.59
N PHE A 202 4.72 10.93 -9.01
CA PHE A 202 5.51 10.72 -7.79
C PHE A 202 6.98 11.03 -8.02
N LEU A 203 7.55 11.87 -7.14
CA LEU A 203 8.95 12.25 -7.19
C LEU A 203 9.74 11.40 -6.20
N PHE A 204 10.62 10.54 -6.73
CA PHE A 204 11.56 9.81 -5.89
C PHE A 204 12.57 10.78 -5.24
N PRO A 205 13.11 10.45 -4.05
CA PRO A 205 14.18 11.24 -3.45
C PRO A 205 15.39 11.33 -4.40
N PRO A 206 16.18 12.43 -4.37
CA PRO A 206 17.20 12.70 -5.39
C PRO A 206 18.16 11.54 -5.67
N ALA A 207 18.64 10.85 -4.64
CA ALA A 207 19.51 9.68 -4.78
C ALA A 207 18.88 8.56 -5.64
N VAL A 208 17.57 8.34 -5.48
CA VAL A 208 16.81 7.33 -6.23
C VAL A 208 16.33 7.86 -7.58
N ALA A 209 15.93 9.14 -7.65
CA ALA A 209 15.44 9.77 -8.88
C ALA A 209 16.48 9.80 -10.00
N THR A 210 17.77 9.90 -9.67
CA THR A 210 18.85 9.78 -10.68
C THR A 210 18.91 8.43 -11.37
N LEU A 211 18.34 7.39 -10.75
CA LEU A 211 18.34 6.02 -11.25
C LEU A 211 17.02 5.61 -11.87
N VAL A 212 15.87 5.98 -11.28
CA VAL A 212 14.55 5.52 -11.75
C VAL A 212 13.67 6.62 -12.33
N GLY A 213 14.18 7.84 -12.45
CA GLY A 213 13.41 8.98 -12.94
C GLY A 213 12.28 9.38 -11.99
N THR A 214 11.14 9.74 -12.57
CA THR A 214 9.91 10.16 -11.88
C THR A 214 8.73 9.32 -12.30
N GLY A 215 7.79 9.12 -11.38
CA GLY A 215 6.53 8.46 -11.65
C GLY A 215 6.53 6.96 -11.39
N ILE A 216 5.34 6.46 -11.10
CA ILE A 216 5.04 5.04 -10.92
C ILE A 216 3.95 4.69 -11.91
N ASP A 217 4.19 3.67 -12.73
CA ASP A 217 3.18 3.10 -13.62
C ASP A 217 2.41 2.02 -12.85
N LEU A 218 1.24 2.39 -12.32
CA LEU A 218 0.37 1.49 -11.57
C LEU A 218 -0.70 0.90 -12.50
N GLN A 219 -0.76 -0.43 -12.56
CA GLN A 219 -1.68 -1.18 -13.41
C GLN A 219 -2.37 -2.28 -12.61
N CYS A 220 -3.58 -2.65 -13.03
CA CYS A 220 -4.20 -3.87 -12.54
C CYS A 220 -3.66 -5.09 -13.30
N ALA A 221 -3.49 -6.21 -12.60
CA ALA A 221 -2.99 -7.47 -13.14
C ALA A 221 -4.12 -8.42 -13.53
#